data_AF-A0A813GD34-F1
#
_entry.id   AF-A0A813GD34-F1
#
_cell.length_a   1.000
_cell.length_b   1.000
_cell.length_c   1.000
_cell.angle_alpha   90.00
_cell.angle_beta   90.00
_cell.angle_gamma   90.00
#
_symmetry.space_group_name_H-M   'P 1'
#
loop_
_entity.id
_entity.type
_entity.pdbx_description
1 polymer ?
#
loop_
_entity_poly.entity_id
_entity_poly.type
_entity_poly.pdbx_seq_one_letter_code
_entity_poly.pdbx_strand_id
1 'polypeptide(L)'
;HKLSQKGSMAAMAVATGSMVDVQIGSSAILPIQFRMVLPVMPTILLPEPALLCAGAFGGPLCIGALTPLRNACTLAAQDKLSTVKQIYGRVFSRGITTGWTGACTPAAAAAVQFTTLGPGYFVYLNMLGSPAAAVAAGAVTESFIVYGPTTRNSQLLNNVMATSAEKKVQVRPFRAFGPGFTALVLRNSCANAGIRVLANPFAQFLSRFSGAEPGG
;
A
#
# COMPACT_ATOMS: atom_id res chain seq x y z
N HIS A 1 -21.36 -44.10 8.11
CA HIS A 1 -21.26 -44.57 6.71
C HIS A 1 -22.03 -43.57 5.85
N LYS A 2 -21.31 -42.78 5.02
CA LYS A 2 -21.73 -41.88 3.92
C LYS A 2 -23.00 -41.00 4.05
N LEU A 3 -22.81 -39.71 3.70
CA LEU A 3 -23.67 -38.71 3.02
C LEU A 3 -23.43 -37.34 3.70
N SER A 4 -23.26 -36.21 3.05
CA SER A 4 -23.23 -35.81 1.65
C SER A 4 -22.77 -34.34 1.64
N GLN A 5 -21.92 -33.97 0.68
CA GLN A 5 -21.62 -32.58 0.31
C GLN A 5 -22.89 -31.76 0.00
N LYS A 6 -22.83 -30.45 0.27
CA LYS A 6 -23.33 -29.29 -0.50
C LYS A 6 -23.04 -28.05 0.38
N GLY A 7 -22.10 -27.16 0.05
CA GLY A 7 -22.11 -26.34 -1.16
C GLY A 7 -22.94 -25.09 -0.88
N SER A 8 -22.33 -24.04 -0.30
CA SER A 8 -22.96 -22.73 -0.13
C SER A 8 -22.07 -21.65 -0.75
N MET A 9 -22.03 -21.66 -2.08
CA MET A 9 -21.84 -20.43 -2.85
C MET A 9 -23.18 -19.67 -2.83
N ALA A 10 -23.21 -18.50 -2.22
CA ALA A 10 -24.27 -17.51 -2.44
C ALA A 10 -23.58 -16.29 -3.09
N ALA A 11 -23.55 -16.28 -4.42
CA ALA A 11 -24.46 -15.50 -5.26
C ALA A 11 -24.11 -14.01 -5.25
N MET A 12 -23.09 -13.68 -6.06
CA MET A 12 -22.83 -12.31 -6.50
C MET A 12 -23.93 -11.94 -7.50
N ALA A 13 -24.90 -11.14 -7.04
CA ALA A 13 -25.97 -10.63 -7.87
C ALA A 13 -25.38 -9.71 -8.96
N VAL A 14 -25.35 -10.22 -10.19
CA VAL A 14 -25.11 -9.43 -11.40
C VAL A 14 -26.36 -8.58 -11.62
N ALA A 15 -26.28 -7.30 -11.27
CA ALA A 15 -27.30 -6.33 -11.62
C ALA A 15 -27.27 -6.12 -13.15
N THR A 16 -28.22 -6.74 -13.84
CA THR A 16 -28.54 -6.49 -15.23
C THR A 16 -29.05 -5.05 -15.39
N GLY A 17 -28.15 -4.15 -15.79
CA GLY A 17 -28.50 -2.79 -16.18
C GLY A 17 -29.23 -2.81 -17.54
N SER A 18 -30.50 -2.40 -17.55
CA SER A 18 -31.26 -2.16 -18.77
C SER A 18 -30.58 -1.10 -19.63
N MET A 19 -30.24 -1.47 -20.87
CA MET A 19 -29.79 -0.55 -21.91
C MET A 19 -31.01 0.22 -22.45
N VAL A 20 -30.97 1.55 -22.38
CA VAL A 20 -31.86 2.41 -23.17
C VAL A 20 -31.05 2.86 -24.38
N ASP A 21 -31.33 2.27 -25.53
CA ASP A 21 -30.78 2.69 -26.82
C ASP A 21 -31.56 3.90 -27.33
N VAL A 22 -30.88 5.05 -27.43
CA VAL A 22 -31.37 6.21 -28.16
C VAL A 22 -30.62 6.26 -29.49
N GLN A 23 -31.26 5.75 -30.54
CA GLN A 23 -30.79 5.87 -31.92
C GLN A 23 -31.11 7.28 -32.44
N ILE A 24 -30.08 8.11 -32.64
CA ILE A 24 -30.17 9.34 -33.42
C ILE A 24 -29.24 9.21 -34.63
N GLY A 25 -29.80 9.51 -35.80
CA GLY A 25 -29.30 9.12 -37.12
C GLY A 25 -27.97 9.74 -37.56
N SER A 26 -27.31 8.93 -38.38
CA SER A 26 -26.30 9.18 -39.42
C SER A 26 -25.98 10.63 -39.79
N SER A 27 -24.71 11.04 -39.63
CA SER A 27 -23.77 11.31 -40.75
C SER A 27 -22.44 11.89 -40.25
N ALA A 28 -21.35 11.26 -40.70
CA ALA A 28 -19.98 11.77 -40.90
C ALA A 28 -19.47 12.96 -40.05
N ILE A 29 -18.59 12.63 -39.10
CA ILE A 29 -17.34 13.30 -38.66
C ILE A 29 -17.03 12.59 -37.34
N LEU A 30 -15.99 11.74 -37.27
CA LEU A 30 -15.62 11.00 -36.07
C LEU A 30 -15.30 11.98 -34.92
N PRO A 31 -16.15 12.14 -33.91
CA PRO A 31 -15.72 12.78 -32.68
C PRO A 31 -14.99 11.70 -31.88
N ILE A 32 -13.84 12.01 -31.32
CA ILE A 32 -13.31 11.24 -30.19
C ILE A 32 -14.34 11.44 -29.07
N GLN A 33 -15.35 10.57 -29.04
CA GLN A 33 -16.37 10.54 -28.03
C GLN A 33 -15.69 10.04 -26.76
N PHE A 34 -15.23 10.98 -25.93
CA PHE A 34 -14.99 10.73 -24.52
C PHE A 34 -16.34 10.37 -23.91
N ARG A 35 -16.73 9.10 -24.05
CA ARG A 35 -17.91 8.53 -23.42
C ARG A 35 -17.56 8.39 -21.94
N MET A 36 -17.70 9.50 -21.22
CA MET A 36 -17.67 9.51 -19.76
C MET A 36 -18.97 8.85 -19.30
N VAL A 37 -19.01 7.51 -19.39
CA VAL A 37 -20.01 6.71 -18.70
C VAL A 37 -19.75 6.96 -17.23
N LEU A 38 -20.52 7.84 -16.60
CA LEU A 38 -20.54 7.98 -15.15
C LEU A 38 -21.05 6.63 -14.63
N PRO A 39 -20.18 5.77 -14.07
CA PRO A 39 -20.66 4.53 -13.50
C PRO A 39 -21.57 4.94 -12.34
N VAL A 40 -22.77 4.34 -12.28
CA VAL A 40 -23.58 4.34 -11.07
C VAL A 40 -22.62 3.98 -9.95
N MET A 41 -22.38 4.92 -9.01
CA MET A 41 -21.39 4.69 -7.96
C MET A 41 -21.78 3.37 -7.29
N PRO A 42 -20.92 2.33 -7.35
CA PRO A 42 -21.23 1.11 -6.65
C PRO A 42 -21.44 1.50 -5.20
N THR A 43 -22.58 1.10 -4.64
CA THR A 43 -22.89 1.27 -3.22
C THR A 43 -21.63 0.85 -2.48
N ILE A 44 -20.93 1.80 -1.85
CA ILE A 44 -19.64 1.55 -1.22
C ILE A 44 -19.91 0.56 -0.10
N LEU A 45 -19.74 -0.73 -0.39
CA LEU A 45 -19.90 -1.78 0.57
C LEU A 45 -18.74 -1.58 1.53
N LEU A 46 -19.06 -1.02 2.71
CA LEU A 46 -18.07 -0.83 3.75
C LEU A 46 -17.39 -2.19 4.00
N PRO A 47 -16.06 -2.24 4.08
CA PRO A 47 -15.37 -3.48 4.35
C PRO A 47 -15.86 -4.06 5.66
N GLU A 48 -15.80 -5.39 5.79
CA GLU A 48 -16.14 -6.06 7.03
C GLU A 48 -15.37 -5.41 8.20
N PRO A 49 -16.03 -5.12 9.33
CA PRO A 49 -15.37 -4.47 10.48
C PRO A 49 -14.09 -5.19 10.91
N ALA A 50 -14.04 -6.52 10.81
CA ALA A 50 -12.84 -7.31 11.10
C ALA A 50 -11.64 -6.93 10.22
N LEU A 51 -11.86 -6.70 8.92
CA LEU A 51 -10.82 -6.26 7.98
C LEU A 51 -10.35 -4.83 8.28
N LEU A 52 -11.27 -3.93 8.67
CA LEU A 52 -10.91 -2.58 9.09
C LEU A 52 -10.06 -2.59 10.37
N CYS A 53 -10.45 -3.40 11.37
CA CYS A 53 -9.66 -3.57 12.59
C CYS A 53 -8.30 -4.20 12.29
N ALA A 54 -8.24 -5.24 11.47
CA ALA A 54 -6.98 -5.87 11.07
C ALA A 54 -6.03 -4.86 10.39
N GLY A 55 -6.54 -4.00 9.51
CA GLY A 55 -5.75 -2.92 8.90
C GLY A 55 -5.32 -1.85 9.91
N ALA A 56 -6.25 -1.42 10.77
CA ALA A 56 -6.03 -0.36 11.76
C ALA A 56 -4.99 -0.73 12.82
N PHE A 57 -4.89 -2.00 13.21
CA PHE A 57 -3.93 -2.46 14.22
C PHE A 57 -2.72 -3.18 13.63
N GLY A 58 -2.92 -4.01 12.60
CA GLY A 58 -1.87 -4.80 11.98
C GLY A 58 -0.81 -3.93 11.31
N GLY A 59 -1.22 -2.89 10.58
CA GLY A 59 -0.31 -1.94 9.93
C GLY A 59 0.63 -1.27 10.94
N PRO A 60 0.11 -0.55 11.95
CA PRO A 60 0.93 0.08 12.98
C PRO A 60 1.81 -0.90 13.75
N LEU A 61 1.32 -2.09 14.08
CA LEU A 61 2.10 -3.10 14.80
C LEU A 61 3.32 -3.57 13.99
N CYS A 62 3.11 -3.94 12.71
CA CYS A 62 4.19 -4.32 11.81
C CYS A 62 5.21 -3.20 11.61
N ILE A 63 4.73 -1.96 11.42
CA ILE A 63 5.60 -0.80 11.18
C ILE A 63 6.37 -0.42 12.45
N GLY A 64 5.73 -0.49 13.61
CA GLY A 64 6.37 -0.32 14.91
C GLY A 64 7.46 -1.36 15.13
N ALA A 65 7.14 -2.64 14.97
CA ALA A 65 8.10 -3.75 15.13
C ALA A 65 9.31 -3.62 14.20
N LEU A 66 9.10 -3.17 12.95
CA LEU A 66 10.16 -3.01 11.95
C LEU A 66 10.83 -1.62 11.98
N THR A 67 10.50 -0.74 12.93
CA THR A 67 11.12 0.58 13.01
C THR A 67 12.64 0.52 13.22
N PRO A 68 13.20 -0.37 14.06
CA PRO A 68 14.66 -0.47 14.18
C PRO A 68 15.36 -0.82 12.87
N LEU A 69 14.78 -1.73 12.06
CA LEU A 69 15.29 -2.06 10.73
C LEU A 69 15.21 -0.85 9.80
N ARG A 70 14.10 -0.12 9.79
CA ARG A 70 13.95 1.11 8.99
C ARG A 70 15.00 2.16 9.35
N ASN A 71 15.24 2.33 10.65
CA ASN A 71 16.26 3.25 11.16
C ASN A 71 17.67 2.78 10.75
N ALA A 72 17.95 1.48 10.81
CA ALA A 72 19.20 0.90 10.33
C ALA A 72 19.42 1.19 8.83
N CYS A 73 18.41 0.97 7.98
CA CYS A 73 18.49 1.29 6.56
C CYS A 73 18.75 2.79 6.30
N THR A 74 18.15 3.67 7.11
CA THR A 74 18.37 5.12 7.01
C THR A 74 19.83 5.48 7.31
N LEU A 75 20.43 4.87 8.34
CA LEU A 75 21.85 5.07 8.65
C LEU A 75 22.76 4.42 7.61
N ALA A 76 22.42 3.22 7.14
CA ALA A 76 23.16 2.52 6.10
C ALA A 76 23.23 3.32 4.80
N ALA A 77 22.16 4.03 4.43
CA ALA A 77 22.14 4.87 3.24
C ALA A 77 23.15 6.04 3.30
N GLN A 78 23.59 6.43 4.50
CA GLN A 78 24.55 7.51 4.72
C GLN A 78 25.96 6.99 5.06
N ASP A 79 26.10 5.70 5.36
CA ASP A 79 27.34 5.07 5.81
C ASP A 79 27.79 3.98 4.84
N LYS A 80 28.89 4.25 4.13
CA LYS A 80 29.47 3.32 3.15
C LYS A 80 30.48 2.33 3.75
N LEU A 81 30.94 2.56 4.98
CA LEU A 81 32.07 1.83 5.57
C LEU A 81 31.64 0.83 6.64
N SER A 82 30.52 1.09 7.32
CA SER A 82 30.07 0.24 8.42
C SER A 82 29.42 -1.06 7.95
N THR A 83 29.67 -2.12 8.70
CA THR A 83 28.97 -3.41 8.56
C THR A 83 27.54 -3.33 9.10
N VAL A 84 26.69 -4.29 8.69
CA VAL A 84 25.30 -4.42 9.18
C VAL A 84 25.23 -4.47 10.71
N LYS A 85 26.14 -5.23 11.35
CA LYS A 85 26.20 -5.34 12.83
C LYS A 85 26.52 -4.00 13.50
N GLN A 86 27.45 -3.22 12.93
CA GLN A 86 27.80 -1.91 13.44
C GLN A 86 26.65 -0.90 13.26
N ILE A 87 25.94 -0.95 12.13
CA ILE A 87 24.78 -0.09 11.88
C ILE A 87 23.66 -0.39 12.89
N TYR A 88 23.34 -1.68 13.09
CA TYR A 88 22.36 -2.07 14.11
C TYR A 88 22.81 -1.69 15.53
N GLY A 89 24.09 -1.88 15.86
CA GLY A 89 24.65 -1.41 17.12
C GLY A 89 24.48 0.10 17.32
N ARG A 90 24.63 0.90 16.26
CA ARG A 90 24.41 2.36 16.31
C ARG A 90 22.95 2.72 16.55
N VAL A 91 22.00 2.03 15.92
CA VAL A 91 20.55 2.24 16.14
C VAL A 91 20.18 2.12 17.62
N PHE A 92 20.84 1.21 18.35
CA PHE A 92 20.60 0.98 19.78
C PHE A 92 21.65 1.59 20.71
N SER A 93 22.59 2.39 20.19
CA SER A 93 23.76 2.88 20.94
C SER A 93 23.42 3.76 22.14
N ARG A 94 22.24 4.40 22.13
CA ARG A 94 21.74 5.25 23.23
C ARG A 94 20.64 4.58 24.06
N GLY A 95 20.55 3.25 23.98
CA GLY A 95 19.56 2.44 24.68
C GLY A 95 18.54 1.78 23.75
N ILE A 96 17.82 0.79 24.28
CA ILE A 96 16.90 -0.06 23.52
C ILE A 96 15.79 0.75 22.83
N THR A 97 15.23 1.74 23.53
CA THR A 97 14.15 2.59 23.01
C THR A 97 14.57 3.43 21.81
N THR A 98 15.86 3.70 21.64
CA THR A 98 16.40 4.48 20.51
C THR A 98 16.10 3.82 19.17
N GLY A 99 15.99 2.49 19.13
CA GLY A 99 15.62 1.76 17.92
C GLY A 99 14.26 2.14 17.35
N TRP A 100 13.35 2.64 18.20
CA TRP A 100 12.01 3.07 17.84
C TRP A 100 11.87 4.59 17.69
N THR A 101 12.99 5.32 17.59
CA THR A 101 12.97 6.76 17.36
C THR A 101 12.11 7.11 16.14
N GLY A 102 11.07 7.92 16.35
CA GLY A 102 10.16 8.37 15.30
C GLY A 102 9.15 7.32 14.80
N ALA A 103 8.97 6.18 15.49
CA ALA A 103 8.04 5.11 15.09
C ALA A 103 6.58 5.57 14.95
N CYS A 104 6.15 6.51 15.81
CA CYS A 104 4.74 6.89 15.91
C CYS A 104 4.18 7.47 14.60
N THR A 105 4.96 8.27 13.87
CA THR A 105 4.44 8.93 12.67
C THR A 105 4.22 7.96 11.52
N PRO A 106 5.17 7.09 11.14
CA PRO A 106 4.89 6.03 10.18
C PRO A 106 3.83 5.04 10.64
N ALA A 107 3.76 4.72 11.94
CA ALA A 107 2.75 3.81 12.46
C ALA A 107 1.34 4.37 12.27
N ALA A 108 1.12 5.65 12.60
CA ALA A 108 -0.18 6.31 12.36
C ALA A 108 -0.54 6.36 10.87
N ALA A 109 0.43 6.65 10.00
CA ALA A 109 0.23 6.64 8.56
C ALA A 109 -0.13 5.23 8.04
N ALA A 110 0.47 4.20 8.64
CA ALA A 110 0.20 2.82 8.31
C ALA A 110 -1.25 2.41 8.64
N ALA A 111 -1.83 2.88 9.74
CA ALA A 111 -3.25 2.64 10.02
C ALA A 111 -4.13 3.13 8.87
N VAL A 112 -3.91 4.36 8.39
CA VAL A 112 -4.67 4.93 7.26
C VAL A 112 -4.41 4.15 5.98
N GLN A 113 -3.14 3.87 5.69
CA GLN A 113 -2.72 3.12 4.51
C GLN A 113 -3.36 1.72 4.45
N PHE A 114 -3.25 0.92 5.51
CA PHE A 114 -3.74 -0.46 5.53
C PHE A 114 -5.27 -0.55 5.58
N THR A 115 -5.96 0.45 6.14
CA THR A 115 -7.44 0.50 6.11
C THR A 115 -7.98 0.94 4.75
N THR A 116 -7.29 1.85 4.05
CA THR A 116 -7.77 2.44 2.80
C THR A 116 -7.28 1.72 1.54
N LEU A 117 -6.15 1.02 1.58
CA LEU A 117 -5.53 0.41 0.40
C LEU A 117 -6.39 -0.68 -0.24
N GLY A 118 -7.07 -1.51 0.55
CA GLY A 118 -7.94 -2.58 0.04
C GLY A 118 -9.10 -1.99 -0.78
N PRO A 119 -9.97 -1.18 -0.17
CA PRO A 119 -11.10 -0.56 -0.86
C PRO A 119 -10.67 0.40 -1.97
N GLY A 120 -9.62 1.19 -1.72
CA GLY A 120 -9.10 2.17 -2.68
C GLY A 120 -8.66 1.55 -4.00
N TYR A 121 -8.11 0.33 -3.98
CA TYR A 121 -7.77 -0.37 -5.21
C TYR A 121 -8.98 -0.65 -6.08
N PHE A 122 -10.09 -1.13 -5.51
CA PHE A 122 -11.30 -1.41 -6.29
C PHE A 122 -11.95 -0.13 -6.81
N VAL A 123 -11.87 0.98 -6.06
CA VAL A 123 -12.28 2.30 -6.56
C VAL A 123 -11.46 2.67 -7.80
N TYR A 124 -10.13 2.59 -7.74
CA TYR A 124 -9.29 2.90 -8.90
C TYR A 124 -9.48 1.91 -10.06
N LEU A 125 -9.70 0.64 -9.77
CA LEU A 125 -9.96 -0.38 -10.79
C LEU A 125 -11.26 -0.08 -11.54
N ASN A 126 -12.32 0.27 -10.83
CA ASN A 126 -13.60 0.63 -11.45
C ASN A 126 -13.52 1.93 -12.24
N MET A 127 -12.72 2.90 -11.79
CA MET A 127 -12.55 4.18 -12.49
C MET A 127 -11.65 4.07 -13.73
N LEU A 128 -10.59 3.26 -13.68
CA LEU A 128 -9.56 3.21 -14.72
C LEU A 128 -9.68 2.01 -15.66
N GLY A 129 -10.44 0.98 -15.28
CA GLY A 129 -10.65 -0.23 -16.09
C GLY A 129 -9.41 -1.12 -16.28
N SER A 130 -8.28 -0.78 -15.64
CA SER A 130 -7.01 -1.50 -15.78
C SER A 130 -6.37 -1.79 -14.42
N PRO A 131 -6.07 -3.06 -14.09
CA PRO A 131 -5.38 -3.44 -12.86
C PRO A 131 -4.03 -2.75 -12.69
N ALA A 132 -3.26 -2.61 -13.78
CA ALA A 132 -1.96 -1.94 -13.74
C ALA A 132 -2.10 -0.45 -13.44
N ALA A 133 -3.09 0.22 -14.05
CA ALA A 133 -3.37 1.62 -13.78
C ALA A 133 -3.88 1.84 -12.35
N ALA A 134 -4.72 0.92 -11.83
CA ALA A 134 -5.20 0.96 -10.46
C ALA A 134 -4.09 0.76 -9.43
N VAL A 135 -3.13 -0.14 -9.71
CA VAL A 135 -1.91 -0.30 -8.89
C VAL A 135 -1.08 0.98 -8.90
N ALA A 136 -0.86 1.59 -10.06
CA ALA A 136 -0.07 2.82 -10.16
C ALA A 136 -0.75 4.00 -9.42
N ALA A 137 -2.06 4.18 -9.60
CA ALA A 137 -2.83 5.20 -8.89
C ALA A 137 -2.81 4.97 -7.37
N GLY A 138 -3.01 3.73 -6.93
CA GLY A 138 -2.91 3.35 -5.53
C GLY A 138 -1.53 3.64 -4.94
N ALA A 139 -0.45 3.32 -5.66
CA ALA A 139 0.92 3.58 -5.22
C ALA A 139 1.24 5.08 -5.08
N VAL A 140 0.70 5.93 -5.95
CA VAL A 140 0.82 7.39 -5.83
C VAL A 140 0.09 7.89 -4.59
N THR A 141 -1.17 7.48 -4.39
CA THR A 141 -1.97 7.87 -3.22
C THR A 141 -1.30 7.42 -1.91
N GLU A 142 -0.82 6.19 -1.87
CA GLU A 142 -0.08 5.64 -0.73
C GLU A 142 1.19 6.45 -0.44
N SER A 143 1.89 6.88 -1.49
CA SER A 143 3.11 7.69 -1.34
C SER A 143 2.80 9.04 -0.72
N PHE A 144 1.69 9.69 -1.08
CA PHE A 144 1.26 10.94 -0.44
C PHE A 144 0.95 10.77 1.05
N ILE A 145 0.38 9.62 1.44
CA ILE A 145 0.08 9.32 2.84
C ILE A 145 1.37 9.11 3.64
N VAL A 146 2.31 8.32 3.11
CA VAL A 146 3.46 7.84 3.91
C VAL A 146 4.73 8.67 3.78
N TYR A 147 4.83 9.54 2.77
CA TYR A 147 6.06 10.32 2.51
C TYR A 147 6.43 11.20 3.71
N GLY A 148 5.55 12.14 4.10
CA GLY A 148 5.80 13.06 5.21
C GLY A 148 6.15 12.34 6.53
N PRO A 149 5.35 11.34 6.96
CA PRO A 149 5.64 10.52 8.13
C PRO A 149 7.00 9.82 8.09
N THR A 150 7.41 9.31 6.93
CA THR A 150 8.70 8.63 6.75
C THR A 150 9.86 9.62 6.77
N THR A 151 9.74 10.75 6.08
CA THR A 151 10.75 11.82 6.12
C THR A 151 10.95 12.34 7.54
N ARG A 152 9.86 12.55 8.29
CA ARG A 152 9.92 12.99 9.68
C ARG A 152 10.61 11.96 10.58
N ASN A 153 10.33 10.67 10.41
CA ASN A 153 11.03 9.59 11.13
C ASN A 153 12.54 9.63 10.87
N SER A 154 12.98 9.77 9.61
CA SER A 154 14.41 9.89 9.28
C SER A 154 15.06 11.16 9.86
N GLN A 155 14.35 12.30 9.89
CA GLN A 155 14.85 13.53 10.53
C GLN A 155 15.04 13.36 12.03
N LEU A 156 14.07 12.74 12.71
CA LEU A 156 14.15 12.46 14.14
C LEU A 156 15.31 11.52 14.45
N LEU A 157 15.47 10.44 13.68
CA LEU A 157 16.60 9.53 13.84
C LEU A 157 17.93 10.26 13.66
N ASN A 158 18.07 11.05 12.58
CA ASN A 158 19.29 11.81 12.34
C ASN A 158 19.62 12.75 13.53
N ASN A 159 18.62 13.42 14.08
CA ASN A 159 18.80 14.30 15.23
C ASN A 159 19.23 13.59 16.51
N VAL A 160 18.74 12.36 16.72
CA VAL A 160 19.17 11.52 17.83
C VAL A 160 20.57 10.97 17.59
N MET A 161 20.96 10.69 16.35
CA MET A 161 22.31 10.19 16.02
C MET A 161 23.36 11.31 15.93
N ALA A 162 22.96 12.56 15.73
CA ALA A 162 23.86 13.70 15.63
C ALA A 162 24.71 13.86 16.91
N THR A 163 26.03 13.99 16.72
CA THR A 163 27.01 14.23 17.79
C THR A 163 27.07 15.70 18.20
N SER A 164 26.68 16.61 17.30
CA SER A 164 26.81 18.06 17.47
C SER A 164 25.51 18.75 17.07
N ALA A 165 25.21 19.88 17.71
CA ALA A 165 23.99 20.66 17.44
C ALA A 165 23.92 21.11 15.96
N GLU A 166 25.06 21.44 15.36
CA GLU A 166 25.17 21.86 13.96
C GLU A 166 24.77 20.77 12.95
N LYS A 167 24.87 19.50 13.32
CA LYS A 167 24.47 18.36 12.46
C LYS A 167 22.99 18.02 12.58
N LYS A 168 22.27 18.62 13.53
CA LYS A 168 20.83 18.40 13.69
C LYS A 168 20.08 19.12 12.57
N VAL A 169 19.12 18.42 11.99
CA VAL A 169 18.21 18.97 10.99
C VAL A 169 16.95 19.49 11.66
N GLN A 170 16.45 20.63 11.22
CA GLN A 170 15.14 21.12 11.66
C GLN A 170 14.06 20.11 11.23
N VAL A 171 13.27 19.64 12.19
CA VAL A 171 12.14 18.75 11.91
C VAL A 171 11.09 19.57 11.18
N ARG A 172 10.91 19.29 9.89
CA ARG A 172 10.00 20.07 9.03
C ARG A 172 8.55 19.64 9.30
N PRO A 173 7.58 20.55 9.08
CA PRO A 173 6.17 20.18 9.03
C PRO A 173 5.91 19.09 7.98
N PHE A 174 4.79 18.38 8.11
CA PHE A 174 4.39 17.35 7.15
C PHE A 174 4.29 17.93 5.74
N ARG A 175 5.18 17.47 4.85
CA ARG A 175 5.11 17.72 3.41
C ARG A 175 4.65 16.45 2.74
N ALA A 176 3.73 16.56 1.79
CA ALA A 176 3.17 15.40 1.09
C ALA A 176 4.10 14.88 -0.03
N PHE A 177 5.06 15.70 -0.48
CA PHE A 177 6.00 15.36 -1.55
C PHE A 177 7.35 16.08 -1.36
N GLY A 178 8.38 15.62 -2.09
CA GLY A 178 9.71 16.19 -2.12
C GLY A 178 10.78 15.20 -2.61
N PRO A 179 12.07 15.42 -2.30
CA PRO A 179 13.16 14.55 -2.72
C PRO A 179 12.95 13.09 -2.27
N GLY A 180 13.08 12.15 -3.20
CA GLY A 180 12.86 10.72 -2.94
C GLY A 180 11.40 10.26 -3.03
N PHE A 181 10.45 11.16 -3.30
CA PHE A 181 9.04 10.79 -3.51
C PHE A 181 8.87 9.80 -4.67
N THR A 182 9.58 9.97 -5.78
CA THR A 182 9.52 9.05 -6.93
C THR A 182 10.01 7.64 -6.58
N ALA A 183 11.08 7.52 -5.80
CA ALA A 183 11.57 6.23 -5.30
C ALA A 183 10.55 5.56 -4.36
N LEU A 184 9.83 6.36 -3.58
CA LEU A 184 8.74 5.88 -2.73
C LEU A 184 7.53 5.40 -3.56
N VAL A 185 7.15 6.14 -4.61
CA VAL A 185 6.12 5.70 -5.56
C VAL A 185 6.52 4.39 -6.21
N LEU A 186 7.76 4.27 -6.69
CA LEU A 186 8.26 3.03 -7.29
C LEU A 186 8.20 1.86 -6.29
N ARG A 187 8.66 2.06 -5.06
CA ARG A 187 8.57 1.07 -3.98
C ARG A 187 7.13 0.60 -3.77
N ASN A 188 6.20 1.55 -3.64
CA ASN A 188 4.80 1.24 -3.39
C ASN A 188 4.14 0.58 -4.60
N SER A 189 4.53 0.95 -5.83
CA SER A 189 4.10 0.27 -7.06
C SER A 189 4.55 -1.19 -7.09
N CYS A 190 5.82 -1.46 -6.78
CA CYS A 190 6.34 -2.82 -6.70
C CYS A 190 5.61 -3.64 -5.61
N ALA A 191 5.40 -3.07 -4.43
CA ALA A 191 4.68 -3.73 -3.34
C ALA A 191 3.23 -4.06 -3.73
N ASN A 192 2.51 -3.09 -4.29
CA ASN A 192 1.13 -3.27 -4.75
C ASN A 192 1.02 -4.25 -5.92
N ALA A 193 1.97 -4.24 -6.86
CA ALA A 193 2.03 -5.22 -7.94
C ALA A 193 2.24 -6.64 -7.40
N GLY A 194 3.14 -6.81 -6.43
CA GLY A 194 3.38 -8.09 -5.76
C GLY A 194 2.10 -8.67 -5.16
N ILE A 195 1.37 -7.87 -4.38
CA ILE A 195 0.17 -8.32 -3.67
C ILE A 195 -1.03 -8.52 -4.60
N ARG A 196 -1.22 -7.65 -5.60
CA ARG A 196 -2.47 -7.62 -6.38
C ARG A 196 -2.39 -8.26 -7.76
N VAL A 197 -1.21 -8.25 -8.37
CA VAL A 197 -1.02 -8.75 -9.74
C VAL A 197 -0.29 -10.09 -9.72
N LEU A 198 0.74 -10.22 -8.87
CA LEU A 198 1.62 -11.39 -8.86
C LEU A 198 1.17 -12.49 -7.88
N ALA A 199 0.40 -12.18 -6.85
CA ALA A 199 0.00 -13.17 -5.85
C ALA A 199 -0.72 -14.40 -6.44
N ASN A 200 -1.68 -14.18 -7.36
CA ASN A 200 -2.42 -15.26 -8.00
C ASN A 200 -1.56 -16.18 -8.88
N PRO A 201 -0.75 -15.67 -9.84
CA PRO A 201 0.10 -16.55 -10.64
C PRO A 201 1.14 -17.28 -9.80
N PHE A 202 1.68 -16.66 -8.74
CA PHE A 202 2.58 -17.35 -7.81
C PHE A 202 1.87 -18.45 -7.01
N ALA A 203 0.65 -18.21 -6.54
CA ALA A 203 -0.13 -19.23 -5.84
C ALA A 203 -0.43 -20.44 -6.76
N GLN A 204 -0.80 -20.20 -8.01
CA GLN A 204 -1.03 -21.25 -9.01
C GLN A 204 0.25 -22.01 -9.38
N PHE A 205 1.39 -21.31 -9.44
CA PHE A 205 2.69 -21.94 -9.66
C PHE A 205 3.06 -22.86 -8.49
N LEU A 206 2.91 -22.39 -7.26
CA LEU A 206 3.21 -23.16 -6.05
C LEU A 206 2.27 -24.36 -5.88
N SER A 207 0.97 -24.21 -6.18
CA SER A 207 0.02 -25.34 -6.07
C SER A 207 0.42 -26.47 -7.01
N ARG A 208 0.84 -26.15 -8.25
CA ARG A 208 1.36 -27.12 -9.22
C ARG A 208 2.61 -27.86 -8.72
N PHE A 209 3.53 -27.17 -8.05
CA PHE A 209 4.73 -27.81 -7.49
C PHE A 209 4.45 -28.66 -6.25
N SER A 210 3.48 -28.25 -5.43
CA SER A 210 3.12 -28.96 -4.20
C SER A 210 2.28 -30.22 -4.44
N GLY A 211 1.80 -30.45 -5.67
CA GLY A 211 0.87 -31.54 -5.98
C GLY A 211 -0.53 -31.37 -5.36
N ALA A 212 -0.80 -30.21 -4.74
CA ALA A 212 -2.13 -29.86 -4.28
C ALA A 212 -2.99 -29.49 -5.50
N GLU A 213 -3.88 -30.39 -5.92
CA GLU A 213 -4.96 -30.07 -6.85
C GLU A 213 -5.72 -28.85 -6.29
N PRO A 214 -5.91 -27.78 -7.09
CA PRO A 214 -6.72 -26.65 -6.64
C PRO A 214 -8.16 -27.14 -6.48
N GLY A 215 -8.57 -27.39 -5.24
CA GLY A 215 -9.95 -27.73 -4.90
C GLY A 215 -10.89 -26.66 -5.42
N GLY A 216 -11.78 -27.06 -6.34
CA GLY A 216 -12.82 -26.23 -6.94
C GLY A 216 -13.94 -25.84 -5.98
#